data_AF-A0A1H9MTN5-F1
#
_entry.id   AF-A0A1H9MTN5-F1
#
_cell.length_a   1.000
_cell.length_b   1.000
_cell.length_c   1.000
_cell.angle_alpha   90.00
_cell.angle_beta   90.00
_cell.angle_gamma   90.00
#
_symmetry.space_group_name_H-M   'P 1'
#
loop_
_entity.id
_entity.type
_entity.pdbx_description
1 polymer ?
#
loop_
_entity_poly.entity_id
_entity_poly.type
_entity_poly.pdbx_seq_one_letter_code
_entity_poly.pdbx_strand_id
1 'polypeptide(L)'
;MDYRKILVFLKNEDKTESIQTISKVDNKYDVRFHSQPTQPDMHGEKSVVINHVQEEIDPTQTVIINGVVANNIKEMYDFGEWYRIVYDNKDDKKDTHKLYLKDDVEICANKVNTANARKIFNYIKGVASGKNWGILNY
;
A
#
# COMPACT_ATOMS: atom_id res chain seq x y z
N MET A 1 15.08 -1.42 -13.46
CA MET A 1 14.63 -0.79 -12.21
C MET A 1 13.41 -1.56 -11.75
N ASP A 2 13.40 -2.05 -10.51
CA ASP A 2 12.19 -2.66 -9.95
C ASP A 2 11.32 -1.53 -9.39
N TYR A 3 10.35 -1.07 -10.19
CA TYR A 3 9.47 0.03 -9.82
C TYR A 3 8.70 -0.24 -8.53
N ARG A 4 8.50 -1.51 -8.13
CA ARG A 4 7.80 -1.87 -6.90
C ARG A 4 8.60 -1.49 -5.66
N LYS A 5 9.93 -1.55 -5.74
CA LYS A 5 10.85 -1.33 -4.61
C LYS A 5 11.44 0.08 -4.54
N ILE A 6 11.04 0.96 -5.45
CA ILE A 6 11.52 2.33 -5.54
C ILE A 6 10.34 3.29 -5.76
N LEU A 7 10.45 4.49 -5.23
CA LEU A 7 9.50 5.58 -5.38
C LEU A 7 10.31 6.81 -5.80
N VAL A 8 9.96 7.40 -6.95
CA VAL A 8 10.71 8.51 -7.52
C VAL A 8 9.78 9.69 -7.75
N PHE A 9 10.07 10.80 -7.07
CA PHE A 9 9.42 12.08 -7.32
C PHE A 9 10.35 12.99 -8.12
N LEU A 10 9.81 13.59 -9.18
CA LEU A 10 10.44 14.70 -9.89
C LEU A 10 9.63 15.96 -9.61
N LYS A 11 10.26 16.98 -9.01
CA LYS A 11 9.60 18.24 -8.64
C LYS A 11 8.31 18.04 -7.84
N ASN A 12 8.33 17.11 -6.87
CA ASN A 12 7.20 16.73 -6.02
C ASN A 12 6.04 15.99 -6.72
N GLU A 13 6.20 15.57 -7.98
CA GLU A 13 5.25 14.70 -8.66
C GLU A 13 5.78 13.27 -8.72
N ASP A 14 4.96 12.27 -8.38
CA ASP A 14 5.34 10.87 -8.57
C ASP A 14 5.47 10.57 -10.07
N LYS A 15 6.65 10.09 -10.46
CA LYS A 15 6.99 9.70 -11.83
C LYS A 15 7.44 8.24 -11.93
N THR A 16 7.32 7.46 -10.85
CA THR A 16 7.91 6.12 -10.74
C THR A 16 7.58 5.23 -11.95
N GLU A 17 6.31 5.12 -12.33
CA GLU A 17 5.89 4.27 -13.46
C GLU A 17 6.27 4.81 -14.83
N SER A 18 6.52 6.12 -14.93
CA SER A 18 6.90 6.74 -16.20
C SER A 18 8.38 6.56 -16.50
N ILE A 19 9.21 6.26 -15.49
CA ILE A 19 10.67 6.18 -15.58
C ILE A 19 11.10 4.76 -15.97
N GLN A 20 11.84 4.66 -17.07
CA GLN A 20 12.50 3.43 -17.51
C GLN A 20 13.83 3.23 -16.78
N THR A 21 14.66 4.27 -16.72
CA THR A 21 15.95 4.25 -16.03
C THR A 21 16.23 5.59 -15.36
N ILE A 22 16.90 5.53 -14.22
CA ILE A 22 17.42 6.71 -13.53
C ILE A 22 18.85 6.40 -13.08
N SER A 23 19.78 7.30 -13.38
CA SER A 23 21.19 7.18 -12.99
C SER A 23 21.74 8.53 -12.54
N LYS A 24 22.61 8.50 -11.52
CA LYS A 24 23.30 9.70 -11.06
C LYS A 24 24.51 9.95 -11.96
N VAL A 25 24.63 11.17 -12.48
CA VAL A 25 25.75 11.65 -13.31
C VAL A 25 26.22 12.97 -12.71
N ASP A 26 27.42 12.96 -12.13
CA ASP A 26 27.97 14.07 -11.34
C ASP A 26 26.97 14.55 -10.25
N ASN A 27 26.50 15.79 -10.36
CA ASN A 27 25.56 16.44 -9.44
C ASN A 27 24.12 16.52 -10.02
N LYS A 28 23.79 15.61 -10.94
CA LYS A 28 22.50 15.53 -11.62
C LYS A 28 22.04 14.07 -11.76
N TYR A 29 20.78 13.90 -12.12
CA TYR A 29 20.19 12.62 -12.49
C TYR A 29 19.83 12.61 -13.98
N ASP A 30 20.33 11.62 -14.73
CA ASP A 30 19.83 11.24 -16.05
C ASP A 30 18.59 10.37 -15.85
N VAL A 31 17.43 10.93 -16.20
CA VAL A 31 16.14 10.24 -16.14
C VAL A 31 15.69 9.95 -17.56
N ARG A 32 15.35 8.69 -17.84
CA ARG A 32 14.78 8.27 -19.12
C ARG A 32 13.39 7.74 -18.91
N PHE A 33 12.44 8.27 -19.66
CA PHE A 33 11.04 7.86 -19.57
C PHE A 33 10.74 6.74 -20.56
N HIS A 34 9.76 5.89 -20.23
CA HIS A 34 9.28 4.86 -21.16
C HIS A 34 8.74 5.44 -22.48
N SER A 35 8.19 6.66 -22.44
CA SER A 35 7.71 7.38 -23.62
C SER A 35 8.83 7.91 -24.52
N GLN A 36 10.03 8.15 -23.96
CA GLN A 36 11.18 8.75 -24.65
C GLN A 36 12.49 8.12 -24.15
N PRO A 37 12.75 6.84 -24.47
CA PRO A 37 13.85 6.07 -23.87
C PRO A 37 15.25 6.50 -24.32
N THR A 38 15.35 7.23 -25.44
CA THR A 38 16.62 7.64 -26.06
C THR A 38 17.02 9.07 -25.71
N GLN A 39 16.10 9.85 -25.13
CA GLN A 39 16.34 11.25 -24.80
C GLN A 39 16.59 11.38 -23.29
N PRO A 40 17.84 11.67 -22.87
CA PRO A 40 18.13 11.90 -21.46
C PRO A 40 17.49 13.20 -21.00
N ASP A 41 16.72 13.14 -19.90
CA ASP A 41 16.19 14.31 -19.22
C ASP A 41 16.98 14.53 -17.93
N MET A 42 17.71 15.64 -17.87
CA MET A 42 18.69 15.90 -16.81
C MET A 42 18.07 16.75 -15.70
N HIS A 43 17.93 16.16 -14.51
CA HIS A 43 17.39 16.83 -13.33
C HIS A 43 18.49 17.13 -12.31
N GLY A 44 18.40 18.28 -11.64
CA GLY A 44 19.30 18.58 -10.52
C GLY A 44 18.99 17.71 -9.30
N GLU A 45 19.96 17.46 -8.43
CA GLU A 45 19.74 16.64 -7.23
C GLU A 45 18.55 17.10 -6.39
N LYS A 46 18.37 18.40 -6.19
CA LYS A 46 17.27 18.97 -5.39
C LYS A 46 15.88 18.76 -6.01
N SER A 47 15.81 18.46 -7.31
CA SER A 47 14.55 18.21 -8.01
C SER A 47 14.15 16.73 -8.07
N VAL A 48 15.00 15.84 -7.56
CA VAL A 48 14.78 14.40 -7.58
C VAL A 48 14.77 13.88 -6.15
N VAL A 49 13.68 13.21 -5.76
CA VAL A 49 13.61 12.47 -4.51
C VAL A 49 13.45 11.00 -4.86
N ILE A 50 14.34 10.16 -4.31
CA ILE A 50 14.32 8.71 -4.51
C ILE A 50 14.19 8.05 -3.15
N ASN A 51 13.06 7.39 -2.92
CA ASN A 51 12.82 6.58 -1.73
C ASN A 51 12.88 5.11 -2.11
N HIS A 52 13.57 4.33 -1.29
CA HIS A 52 13.61 2.87 -1.41
C HIS A 52 12.63 2.26 -0.40
N VAL A 53 12.15 1.05 -0.72
CA VAL A 53 11.39 0.26 0.25
C VAL A 53 12.21 0.10 1.53
N GLN A 54 11.61 0.50 2.65
CA GLN A 54 12.12 0.28 3.99
C GLN A 54 11.60 -1.04 4.55
N GLU A 55 10.32 -1.33 4.32
CA GLU A 55 9.65 -2.53 4.82
C GLU A 55 8.56 -3.01 3.84
N GLU A 56 8.39 -4.33 3.72
CA GLU A 56 7.24 -4.95 3.09
C GLU A 56 6.24 -5.35 4.17
N ILE A 57 5.01 -4.87 4.06
CA ILE A 57 3.98 -5.02 5.09
C ILE A 57 3.10 -6.20 4.73
N ASP A 58 2.84 -7.06 5.72
CA ASP A 58 1.97 -8.22 5.57
C ASP A 58 0.54 -7.79 5.20
N PRO A 59 0.03 -8.20 4.02
CA PRO A 59 -1.29 -7.81 3.54
C PRO A 59 -2.45 -8.41 4.35
N THR A 60 -2.18 -9.34 5.28
CA THR A 60 -3.20 -9.89 6.20
C THR A 60 -3.61 -8.93 7.31
N GLN A 61 -2.83 -7.86 7.52
CA GLN A 61 -3.15 -6.81 8.48
C GLN A 61 -4.33 -5.96 7.98
N THR A 62 -5.12 -5.45 8.92
CA THR A 62 -6.23 -4.55 8.59
C THR A 62 -5.68 -3.16 8.34
N VAL A 63 -5.79 -2.68 7.11
CA VAL A 63 -5.35 -1.34 6.71
C VAL A 63 -6.56 -0.42 6.60
N ILE A 64 -6.50 0.74 7.25
CA ILE A 64 -7.52 1.77 7.24
C ILE A 64 -6.91 3.02 6.60
N ILE A 65 -7.58 3.57 5.59
CA ILE A 65 -7.14 4.75 4.85
C ILE A 65 -8.18 5.84 5.04
N ASN A 66 -7.79 6.97 5.63
CA ASN A 66 -8.71 8.06 5.95
C ASN A 66 -10.00 7.59 6.66
N GLY A 67 -9.84 6.69 7.64
CA GLY A 67 -10.95 6.11 8.41
C GLY A 67 -11.75 5.00 7.70
N VAL A 68 -11.40 4.62 6.46
CA VAL A 68 -12.09 3.58 5.70
C VAL A 68 -11.22 2.33 5.57
N VAL A 69 -11.77 1.15 5.91
CA VAL A 69 -11.06 -0.13 5.76
C VAL A 69 -10.79 -0.40 4.27
N ALA A 70 -9.51 -0.52 3.93
CA ALA A 70 -9.07 -0.91 2.60
C ALA A 70 -9.25 -2.42 2.39
N ASN A 71 -9.74 -2.80 1.22
CA ASN A 71 -9.99 -4.19 0.84
C ASN A 71 -9.16 -4.57 -0.39
N ASN A 72 -9.01 -5.87 -0.63
CA ASN A 72 -8.30 -6.43 -1.79
C ASN A 72 -6.84 -5.96 -1.89
N ILE A 73 -6.17 -5.74 -0.75
CA ILE A 73 -4.74 -5.46 -0.74
C ILE A 73 -4.00 -6.74 -1.10
N LYS A 74 -3.14 -6.64 -2.13
CA LYS A 74 -2.28 -7.71 -2.61
C LYS A 74 -0.87 -7.60 -2.02
N GLU A 75 -0.30 -6.40 -2.11
CA GLU A 75 1.06 -6.08 -1.64
C GLU A 75 1.04 -4.69 -1.00
N MET A 76 1.87 -4.45 0.02
CA MET A 76 2.01 -3.14 0.66
C MET A 76 3.47 -2.89 1.03
N TYR A 77 3.93 -1.66 0.77
CA TYR A 77 5.32 -1.28 0.91
C TYR A 77 5.46 0.06 1.65
N ASP A 78 6.34 0.12 2.64
CA ASP A 78 6.72 1.34 3.37
C ASP A 78 7.93 2.01 2.70
N PHE A 79 7.80 3.30 2.38
CA PHE A 79 8.85 4.16 1.81
C PHE A 79 9.28 5.28 2.76
N GLY A 80 8.94 5.20 4.04
CA GLY A 80 9.17 6.22 5.06
C GLY A 80 7.94 7.11 5.24
N GLU A 81 7.82 8.16 4.42
CA GLU A 81 6.69 9.10 4.47
C GLU A 81 5.45 8.59 3.71
N TRP A 82 5.64 7.60 2.85
CA TRP A 82 4.62 7.10 1.94
C TRP A 82 4.43 5.60 2.08
N TYR A 83 3.17 5.17 2.00
CA TYR A 83 2.84 3.79 1.70
C TYR A 83 2.45 3.65 0.23
N ARG A 84 2.95 2.59 -0.41
CA ARG A 84 2.39 2.10 -1.67
C ARG A 84 1.54 0.88 -1.39
N ILE A 85 0.30 0.91 -1.83
CA ILE A 85 -0.63 -0.22 -1.71
C ILE A 85 -0.96 -0.70 -3.12
N VAL A 86 -0.70 -1.98 -3.37
CA VAL A 86 -1.08 -2.69 -4.60
C VAL A 86 -2.38 -3.43 -4.31
N TYR A 87 -3.40 -3.16 -5.11
CA TYR A 87 -4.71 -3.78 -5.03
C TYR A 87 -4.85 -4.89 -6.07
N ASP A 88 -5.34 -6.03 -5.63
CA ASP A 88 -5.79 -7.12 -6.49
C ASP A 88 -7.08 -6.69 -7.19
N ASN A 89 -7.00 -6.43 -8.49
CA ASN A 89 -8.17 -6.18 -9.30
C ASN A 89 -8.60 -7.50 -9.93
N LYS A 90 -9.63 -8.15 -9.37
CA LYS A 90 -10.08 -9.45 -9.86
C LYS A 90 -10.72 -9.39 -11.25
N ASP A 91 -11.23 -8.22 -11.63
CA ASP A 91 -11.96 -8.02 -12.89
C ASP A 91 -11.06 -7.47 -14.00
N ASP A 92 -9.96 -6.79 -13.66
CA ASP A 92 -8.98 -6.25 -14.61
C ASP A 92 -7.66 -7.02 -14.49
N LYS A 93 -7.07 -7.46 -15.61
CA LYS A 93 -5.85 -8.29 -15.61
C LYS A 93 -4.58 -7.54 -15.15
N LYS A 94 -4.74 -6.34 -14.59
CA LYS A 94 -3.65 -5.49 -14.12
C LYS A 94 -3.91 -5.07 -12.68
N ASP A 95 -2.92 -5.34 -11.85
CA ASP A 95 -2.86 -4.80 -10.49
C ASP A 95 -2.88 -3.26 -10.57
N THR A 96 -3.66 -2.63 -9.70
CA THR A 96 -3.61 -1.17 -9.54
C THR A 96 -2.83 -0.86 -8.28
N HIS A 97 -2.12 0.27 -8.24
CA HIS A 97 -1.44 0.69 -7.04
C HIS A 97 -1.72 2.16 -6.78
N LYS A 98 -1.66 2.56 -5.50
CA LYS A 98 -1.83 3.94 -5.06
C LYS A 98 -0.83 4.27 -3.96
N LEU A 99 -0.47 5.55 -3.91
CA LEU A 99 0.34 6.12 -2.85
C LEU A 99 -0.54 6.81 -1.83
N TYR A 100 -0.19 6.65 -0.56
CA TYR A 100 -0.84 7.31 0.57
C TYR A 100 0.23 7.87 1.49
N LEU A 101 -0.01 9.04 2.07
CA LEU A 101 0.82 9.53 3.15
C LEU A 101 0.69 8.61 4.35
N LYS A 102 1.77 8.43 5.09
CA LYS A 102 1.78 7.59 6.29
C LYS A 102 0.73 8.04 7.32
N ASP A 103 0.52 9.35 7.45
CA ASP A 103 -0.44 9.94 8.37
C ASP A 103 -1.90 9.64 8.01
N ASP A 104 -2.18 9.28 6.75
CA ASP A 104 -3.53 8.93 6.28
C ASP A 104 -3.85 7.44 6.48
N VAL A 105 -2.87 6.64 6.95
CA VAL A 105 -2.96 5.18 6.98
C VAL A 105 -2.74 4.63 8.39
N GLU A 106 -3.73 3.90 8.88
CA GLU A 106 -3.63 3.13 10.11
C GLU A 106 -3.50 1.64 9.79
N ILE A 107 -2.52 0.98 10.39
CA ILE A 107 -2.29 -0.46 10.22
C ILE A 107 -2.58 -1.16 11.54
N CYS A 108 -3.65 -1.95 11.56
CA CYS A 108 -4.09 -2.72 12.70
C CYS A 108 -3.77 -4.20 12.50
N ALA A 109 -3.12 -4.82 13.49
CA ALA A 109 -2.99 -6.28 13.51
C ALA A 109 -4.38 -6.93 13.49
N ASN A 110 -4.64 -7.76 12.47
CA ASN A 110 -5.92 -8.44 12.32
C ASN A 110 -6.06 -9.55 13.38
N LYS A 111 -6.61 -9.22 14.56
CA LYS A 111 -6.83 -10.18 15.66
C LYS A 111 -8.08 -11.06 15.45
N VAL A 112 -8.74 -10.98 14.29
CA VAL A 112 -10.02 -11.67 14.03
C VAL A 112 -9.81 -13.17 13.75
N ASN A 113 -8.58 -13.65 13.52
CA ASN A 113 -8.30 -15.09 13.49
C ASN A 113 -8.04 -15.68 14.89
N THR A 114 -8.86 -15.30 15.86
CA THR A 114 -8.86 -15.96 17.17
C THR A 114 -10.12 -16.82 17.28
N ALA A 115 -10.00 -17.98 17.94
CA ALA A 115 -11.16 -18.80 18.29
C ALA A 115 -12.27 -17.98 19.00
N ASN A 116 -11.91 -16.86 19.63
CA ASN A 116 -12.82 -15.91 20.24
C ASN A 116 -13.72 -15.17 19.23
N ALA A 117 -13.21 -14.71 18.09
CA ALA A 117 -14.05 -14.05 17.08
C ALA A 117 -15.10 -15.02 16.50
N ARG A 118 -14.72 -16.28 16.27
CA ARG A 118 -15.64 -17.35 15.84
C ARG A 118 -16.72 -17.62 16.89
N LYS A 119 -16.34 -17.66 18.17
CA LYS A 119 -17.29 -17.81 19.30
C LYS A 119 -18.26 -16.64 19.38
N ILE A 120 -17.77 -15.40 19.28
CA ILE A 120 -18.59 -14.19 19.31
C ILE A 120 -19.57 -14.17 18.13
N PHE A 121 -19.11 -14.45 16.92
CA PHE A 121 -19.99 -14.51 15.75
C PHE A 121 -21.06 -15.61 15.88
N ASN A 122 -20.68 -16.81 16.33
CA ASN A 122 -21.63 -17.90 16.55
C ASN A 122 -22.65 -17.58 17.65
N TYR A 123 -22.23 -16.90 18.72
CA TYR A 123 -23.11 -16.42 19.76
C TYR A 123 -24.14 -15.43 19.21
N ILE A 124 -23.70 -14.40 18.47
CA ILE A 124 -24.58 -13.40 17.82
C ILE A 124 -25.57 -14.11 16.89
N LYS A 125 -25.11 -15.07 16.08
CA LYS A 125 -25.97 -15.87 15.20
C LYS A 125 -27.01 -16.67 15.99
N GLY A 126 -26.62 -17.24 17.13
CA GLY A 126 -27.50 -17.97 18.04
C GLY A 126 -28.59 -17.08 18.65
N VAL A 127 -28.22 -15.87 19.08
CA VAL A 127 -29.15 -14.87 19.63
C VAL A 127 -30.12 -14.40 18.54
N ALA A 128 -29.62 -14.04 17.36
CA ALA A 128 -30.44 -13.57 16.24
C ALA A 128 -31.39 -14.65 15.69
N SER A 129 -31.01 -15.92 15.78
CA SER A 129 -31.85 -17.06 15.37
C SER A 129 -32.84 -17.49 16.46
N GLY A 130 -32.91 -16.79 17.60
CA GLY A 130 -33.76 -17.16 18.74
C GLY A 130 -33.35 -18.46 19.45
N LYS A 131 -32.16 -19.01 19.14
CA LYS A 131 -31.67 -20.29 19.69
C LYS A 131 -30.90 -20.15 20.99
N ASN A 132 -30.62 -18.92 21.45
CA ASN A 132 -29.73 -18.66 22.58
C ASN A 132 -30.32 -17.69 23.62
N TRP A 133 -31.56 -17.95 24.04
CA TRP A 133 -32.25 -17.20 25.12
C TRP A 133 -32.11 -17.89 26.49
N GLY A 134 -30.88 -18.23 26.89
CA GLY A 134 -30.58 -18.67 28.26
C GLY A 134 -29.08 -18.81 28.45
N ILE A 135 -28.44 -18.34 29.52
CA ILE A 135 -28.86 -17.69 30.76
C ILE A 135 -27.71 -16.73 31.11
N LEU A 136 -27.99 -15.43 31.25
CA LEU A 136 -27.14 -14.53 32.03
C LEU A 136 -27.46 -14.80 33.49
N ASN A 137 -26.61 -15.52 34.19
CA ASN A 137 -26.46 -15.35 35.63
C ASN A 137 -25.13 -14.63 35.83
N TYR A 138 -25.23 -13.44 36.43
CA TYR A 138 -24.11 -12.65 36.93
C TYR A 138 -23.24 -13.47 37.89
#